data_AF-A0A849ZY23-F1
#
_entry.id   AF-A0A849ZY23-F1
#
_cell.length_a   1.000
_cell.length_b   1.000
_cell.length_c   1.000
_cell.angle_alpha   90.00
_cell.angle_beta   90.00
_cell.angle_gamma   90.00
#
_symmetry.space_group_name_H-M   'P 1'
#
loop_
_entity.id
_entity.type
_entity.pdbx_description
1 polymer ?
#
loop_
_entity_poly.entity_id
_entity_poly.type
_entity_poly.pdbx_seq_one_letter_code
_entity_poly.pdbx_strand_id
1 'polypeptide(L)'
;MSQKSDLPFGSEFSPSQIDLPEVLEMTAAQSGNLQALQDAIQARYFSAHGGGSARNQKTLAMNCRLGMKAYGIIDERATLTDFGRSLYQIREDGPVLYTLLARHILLHLKGMALVQCIQDMTAAGEEVNLTTLRQALHSTRVAR
;
A
#
# COMPACT_ATOMS: atom_id res chain seq x y z
N MET A 1 -4.59 -8.04 24.38
CA MET A 1 -5.09 -7.78 23.00
C MET A 1 -3.90 -7.35 22.16
N SER A 2 -3.59 -8.03 21.05
CA SER A 2 -2.46 -7.65 20.18
C SER A 2 -2.82 -6.36 19.46
N GLN A 3 -2.14 -5.25 19.82
CA GLN A 3 -2.26 -4.00 19.08
C GLN A 3 -1.75 -4.25 17.66
N LYS A 4 -2.58 -3.94 16.65
CA LYS A 4 -2.18 -4.08 15.25
C LYS A 4 -1.06 -3.08 14.95
N SER A 5 -0.04 -3.52 14.22
CA SER A 5 0.99 -2.63 13.68
C SER A 5 0.32 -1.53 12.86
N ASP A 6 0.75 -0.28 13.03
CA ASP A 6 0.25 0.86 12.23
C ASP A 6 0.91 0.95 10.85
N LEU A 7 1.65 -0.09 10.43
CA LEU A 7 2.18 -0.18 9.08
C LEU A 7 1.05 -0.52 8.09
N PRO A 8 1.02 0.11 6.90
CA PRO A 8 0.03 -0.22 5.88
C PRO A 8 0.22 -1.66 5.40
N PHE A 9 -0.87 -2.43 5.38
CA PHE A 9 -0.93 -3.72 4.70
C PHE A 9 -1.42 -3.49 3.26
N GLY A 10 -0.71 -4.03 2.28
CA GLY A 10 -1.04 -3.79 0.88
C GLY A 10 -0.46 -4.82 -0.07
N SER A 11 -0.52 -6.12 0.27
CA SER A 11 -0.02 -7.17 -0.63
C SER A 11 -0.63 -7.06 -2.03
N GLU A 12 -1.93 -6.80 -2.12
CA GLU A 12 -2.67 -6.59 -3.37
C GLU A 12 -2.43 -5.19 -4.00
N PHE A 13 -1.77 -4.28 -3.29
CA PHE A 13 -1.29 -2.99 -3.80
C PHE A 13 0.24 -2.97 -3.78
N SER A 14 0.84 -3.79 -4.63
CA SER A 14 2.29 -3.93 -4.78
C SER A 14 2.70 -3.99 -6.25
N PRO A 15 3.97 -3.66 -6.60
CA PRO A 15 4.44 -3.65 -7.98
C PRO A 15 4.35 -5.00 -8.72
N SER A 16 4.22 -6.12 -7.99
CA SER A 16 4.01 -7.44 -8.58
C SER A 16 2.54 -7.78 -8.85
N GLN A 17 1.61 -6.96 -8.37
CA GLN A 17 0.17 -7.16 -8.52
C GLN A 17 -0.48 -6.13 -9.44
N ILE A 18 0.00 -4.87 -9.41
CA ILE A 18 -0.59 -3.75 -10.14
C ILE A 18 0.46 -2.90 -10.83
N ASP A 19 0.03 -2.15 -11.86
CA ASP A 19 0.78 -1.04 -12.43
C ASP A 19 0.30 0.28 -11.81
N LEU A 20 1.22 1.04 -11.22
CA LEU A 20 0.87 2.24 -10.46
C LEU A 20 0.31 3.37 -11.35
N PRO A 21 0.92 3.71 -12.50
CA PRO A 21 0.33 4.66 -13.44
C PRO A 21 -1.11 4.29 -13.85
N GLU A 22 -1.34 3.04 -14.21
CA GLU A 22 -2.64 2.57 -14.68
C GLU A 22 -3.71 2.58 -13.57
N VAL A 23 -3.37 2.19 -12.34
CA VAL A 23 -4.34 2.27 -11.23
C VAL A 23 -4.69 3.71 -10.86
N LEU A 24 -3.76 4.66 -11.03
CA LEU A 24 -4.02 6.09 -10.85
C LEU A 24 -4.98 6.61 -11.93
N GLU A 25 -4.84 6.18 -13.18
CA GLU A 25 -5.79 6.48 -14.27
C GLU A 25 -7.18 5.94 -13.98
N MET A 26 -7.30 4.67 -13.59
CA MET A 26 -8.58 4.08 -13.21
C MET A 26 -9.24 4.83 -12.05
N THR A 27 -8.46 5.27 -11.07
CA THR A 27 -8.95 6.05 -9.94
C THR A 27 -9.46 7.42 -10.36
N ALA A 28 -8.73 8.12 -11.22
CA ALA A 28 -9.18 9.39 -11.75
C ALA A 28 -10.48 9.25 -12.56
N ALA A 29 -10.58 8.22 -13.40
CA ALA A 29 -11.76 7.94 -14.21
C ALA A 29 -13.00 7.55 -13.38
N GLN A 30 -12.81 6.86 -12.25
CA GLN A 30 -13.89 6.37 -11.38
C GLN A 30 -14.02 7.18 -10.08
N SER A 31 -13.52 8.42 -10.06
CA SER A 31 -13.43 9.24 -8.86
C SER A 31 -14.79 9.38 -8.15
N GLY A 32 -14.82 9.15 -6.85
CA GLY A 32 -16.05 9.22 -6.05
C GLY A 32 -16.93 7.96 -6.12
N ASN A 33 -16.58 6.97 -6.97
CA ASN A 33 -17.35 5.74 -7.15
C ASN A 33 -16.54 4.51 -6.70
N LEU A 34 -16.71 4.17 -5.42
CA LEU A 34 -16.05 3.03 -4.78
C LEU A 34 -16.24 1.71 -5.51
N GLN A 35 -17.49 1.43 -5.92
CA GLN A 35 -17.83 0.16 -6.54
C GLN A 35 -17.25 0.07 -7.95
N ALA A 36 -17.38 1.14 -8.75
CA ALA A 36 -16.82 1.17 -10.10
C ALA A 36 -15.29 1.09 -10.10
N LEU A 37 -14.60 1.77 -9.19
CA LEU A 37 -13.15 1.64 -9.05
C LEU A 37 -12.76 0.20 -8.70
N GLN A 38 -13.46 -0.42 -7.75
CA GLN A 38 -13.16 -1.79 -7.34
C GLN A 38 -13.41 -2.78 -8.49
N ASP A 39 -14.49 -2.61 -9.26
CA ASP A 39 -14.81 -3.47 -10.40
C ASP A 39 -13.78 -3.31 -11.52
N ALA A 40 -13.29 -2.08 -11.77
CA ALA A 40 -12.21 -1.82 -12.71
C ALA A 40 -10.89 -2.51 -12.29
N ILE A 41 -10.51 -2.36 -11.02
CA ILE A 41 -9.33 -3.05 -10.44
C ILE A 41 -9.47 -4.57 -10.55
N GLN A 42 -10.66 -5.11 -10.23
CA GLN A 42 -10.93 -6.54 -10.33
C GLN A 42 -10.76 -7.03 -11.77
N ALA A 43 -11.42 -6.37 -12.72
CA ALA A 43 -11.36 -6.75 -14.13
C ALA A 43 -9.92 -6.73 -14.65
N ARG A 44 -9.14 -5.71 -14.26
CA ARG A 44 -7.81 -5.47 -14.79
C ARG A 44 -6.71 -6.36 -14.20
N TYR A 45 -6.73 -6.60 -12.90
CA TYR A 45 -5.64 -7.29 -12.20
C TYR A 45 -6.04 -8.63 -11.59
N PHE A 46 -7.31 -8.80 -11.18
CA PHE A 46 -7.71 -9.95 -10.37
C PHE A 46 -8.71 -10.89 -11.04
N SER A 47 -9.08 -10.67 -12.31
CA SER A 47 -10.09 -11.47 -13.04
C SER A 47 -9.69 -12.94 -13.25
N ALA A 48 -8.39 -13.24 -13.29
CA ALA A 48 -7.86 -14.61 -13.38
C ALA A 48 -7.37 -15.18 -12.03
N HIS A 49 -7.47 -14.42 -10.93
CA HIS A 49 -6.92 -14.82 -9.63
C HIS A 49 -7.88 -15.69 -8.81
N GLY A 50 -7.37 -16.29 -7.73
CA GLY A 50 -8.19 -16.91 -6.68
C GLY A 50 -8.86 -18.23 -7.09
N GLY A 51 -8.29 -18.97 -8.05
CA GLY A 51 -8.84 -20.24 -8.54
C GLY A 51 -10.15 -20.09 -9.29
N GLY A 52 -10.42 -18.89 -9.85
CA GLY A 52 -11.67 -18.58 -10.57
C GLY A 52 -12.86 -18.20 -9.68
N SER A 53 -12.67 -18.11 -8.35
CA SER A 53 -13.74 -17.71 -7.44
C SER A 53 -14.00 -16.20 -7.49
N ALA A 54 -15.16 -15.81 -8.01
CA ALA A 54 -15.58 -14.40 -8.08
C ALA A 54 -15.51 -13.68 -6.72
N ARG A 55 -15.81 -14.39 -5.61
CA ARG A 55 -15.71 -13.85 -4.26
C ARG A 55 -14.26 -13.49 -3.89
N ASN A 56 -13.32 -14.36 -4.22
CA ASN A 56 -11.90 -14.12 -3.94
C ASN A 56 -11.38 -12.94 -4.76
N GLN A 57 -11.74 -12.90 -6.05
CA GLN A 57 -11.34 -11.83 -6.97
C GLN A 57 -11.84 -10.46 -6.49
N LYS A 58 -13.11 -10.40 -6.06
CA LYS A 58 -13.69 -9.19 -5.46
C LYS A 58 -12.96 -8.77 -4.17
N THR A 59 -12.55 -9.75 -3.36
CA THR A 59 -11.81 -9.50 -2.11
C THR A 59 -10.42 -8.95 -2.39
N LEU A 60 -9.70 -9.48 -3.38
CA LEU A 60 -8.38 -8.99 -3.78
C LEU A 60 -8.46 -7.56 -4.31
N ALA A 61 -9.45 -7.25 -5.16
CA ALA A 61 -9.67 -5.90 -5.66
C ALA A 61 -10.02 -4.90 -4.54
N MET A 62 -10.85 -5.33 -3.58
CA MET A 62 -11.14 -4.54 -2.38
C MET A 62 -9.88 -4.27 -1.56
N ASN A 63 -9.03 -5.28 -1.35
CA ASN A 63 -7.78 -5.13 -0.60
C ASN A 63 -6.81 -4.18 -1.31
N CYS A 64 -6.71 -4.24 -2.64
CA CYS A 64 -5.94 -3.28 -3.42
C CYS A 64 -6.41 -1.84 -3.18
N ARG A 65 -7.74 -1.58 -3.29
CA ARG A 65 -8.33 -0.27 -2.99
C ARG A 65 -8.06 0.19 -1.56
N LEU A 66 -8.16 -0.72 -0.58
CA LEU A 66 -7.84 -0.41 0.82
C LEU A 66 -6.34 -0.11 1.00
N GLY A 67 -5.46 -0.78 0.27
CA GLY A 67 -4.04 -0.46 0.18
C GLY A 67 -3.82 0.96 -0.31
N MET A 68 -4.42 1.34 -1.45
CA MET A 68 -4.34 2.70 -1.98
C MET A 68 -4.73 3.76 -0.94
N LYS A 69 -5.80 3.51 -0.18
CA LYS A 69 -6.23 4.37 0.93
C LYS A 69 -5.20 4.39 2.07
N ALA A 70 -4.67 3.24 2.48
CA ALA A 70 -3.67 3.14 3.54
C ALA A 70 -2.36 3.85 3.18
N TYR A 71 -2.01 3.92 1.90
CA TYR A 71 -0.89 4.71 1.37
C TYR A 71 -1.24 6.19 1.14
N GLY A 72 -2.43 6.64 1.54
CA GLY A 72 -2.86 8.04 1.44
C GLY A 72 -3.15 8.51 0.02
N ILE A 73 -3.27 7.61 -0.97
CA ILE A 73 -3.48 7.95 -2.38
C ILE A 73 -4.93 8.35 -2.64
N ILE A 74 -5.88 7.64 -2.01
CA ILE A 74 -7.31 7.92 -2.11
C ILE A 74 -7.93 8.14 -0.73
N ASP A 75 -9.06 8.85 -0.71
CA ASP A 75 -9.90 9.01 0.46
C ASP A 75 -10.95 7.87 0.61
N GLU A 76 -11.82 8.01 1.60
CA GLU A 76 -12.92 7.06 1.87
C GLU A 76 -13.91 6.90 0.73
N ARG A 77 -13.96 7.85 -0.20
CA ARG A 77 -14.90 7.90 -1.32
C ARG A 77 -14.24 7.49 -2.64
N ALA A 78 -13.02 6.94 -2.61
CA ALA A 78 -12.24 6.65 -3.81
C ALA A 78 -11.98 7.90 -4.68
N THR A 79 -11.77 9.04 -4.04
CA THR A 79 -11.26 10.25 -4.70
C THR A 79 -9.77 10.37 -4.41
N LEU A 80 -8.98 10.78 -5.42
CA LEU A 80 -7.56 11.08 -5.19
C LEU A 80 -7.43 12.15 -4.08
N THR A 81 -6.53 11.92 -3.13
CA THR A 81 -6.14 12.96 -2.16
C THR A 81 -5.22 13.99 -2.81
N ASP A 82 -4.76 15.00 -2.07
CA ASP A 82 -3.70 15.90 -2.57
C ASP A 82 -2.42 15.14 -2.95
N PHE A 83 -2.07 14.14 -2.15
CA PHE A 83 -0.93 13.28 -2.43
C PHE A 83 -1.19 12.40 -3.67
N GLY A 84 -2.37 11.78 -3.77
CA GLY A 84 -2.76 11.01 -4.95
C GLY A 84 -2.78 11.84 -6.24
N ARG A 85 -3.25 13.09 -6.18
CA ARG A 85 -3.18 14.04 -7.31
C ARG A 85 -1.74 14.35 -7.72
N SER A 86 -0.86 14.55 -6.74
CA SER A 86 0.57 14.78 -7.01
C SER A 86 1.20 13.59 -7.75
N LEU A 87 0.87 12.36 -7.36
CA LEU A 87 1.31 11.15 -8.07
C LEU A 87 0.70 11.07 -9.48
N TYR A 88 -0.59 11.36 -9.63
CA TYR A 88 -1.27 11.33 -10.93
C TYR A 88 -0.66 12.31 -11.95
N GLN A 89 -0.26 13.50 -11.50
CA GLN A 89 0.37 14.49 -12.37
C GLN A 89 1.71 14.03 -12.98
N ILE A 90 2.44 13.18 -12.27
CA ILE A 90 3.76 12.68 -12.68
C ILE A 90 3.73 11.22 -13.15
N ARG A 91 2.54 10.63 -13.34
CA ARG A 91 2.37 9.18 -13.55
C ARG A 91 3.09 8.63 -14.79
N GLU A 92 3.40 9.47 -15.76
CA GLU A 92 4.13 9.10 -16.98
C GLU A 92 5.65 9.09 -16.77
N ASP A 93 6.15 9.68 -15.68
CA ASP A 93 7.56 9.65 -15.27
C ASP A 93 7.75 8.63 -14.13
N GLY A 94 7.97 7.37 -14.51
CA GLY A 94 8.12 6.24 -13.59
C GLY A 94 9.16 6.49 -12.48
N PRO A 95 10.41 6.87 -12.79
CA PRO A 95 11.43 7.16 -11.77
C PRO A 95 10.99 8.22 -10.75
N VAL A 96 10.39 9.33 -11.19
CA VAL A 96 9.93 10.40 -10.30
C VAL A 96 8.71 9.96 -9.49
N LEU A 97 7.78 9.23 -10.12
CA LEU A 97 6.59 8.65 -9.48
C LEU A 97 6.95 7.76 -8.30
N TYR A 98 7.81 6.76 -8.52
CA TYR A 98 8.21 5.83 -7.46
C TYR A 98 9.06 6.50 -6.38
N THR A 99 9.89 7.48 -6.74
CA THR A 99 10.65 8.28 -5.77
C THR A 99 9.71 9.06 -4.84
N LEU A 100 8.67 9.70 -5.39
CA LEU A 100 7.71 10.45 -4.61
C LEU A 100 6.90 9.53 -3.67
N LEU A 101 6.48 8.36 -4.16
CA LEU A 101 5.78 7.37 -3.33
C LEU A 101 6.68 6.82 -2.21
N ALA A 102 7.93 6.46 -2.51
CA ALA A 102 8.89 5.99 -1.51
C ALA A 102 9.14 7.04 -0.42
N ARG A 103 9.32 8.31 -0.81
CA ARG A 103 9.47 9.42 0.13
C ARG A 103 8.26 9.55 1.05
N HIS A 104 7.05 9.42 0.51
CA HIS A 104 5.83 9.47 1.32
C HIS A 104 5.76 8.32 2.34
N ILE A 105 6.09 7.10 1.92
CA ILE A 105 6.12 5.92 2.81
C ILE A 105 7.10 6.13 3.96
N LEU A 106 8.32 6.57 3.65
CA LEU A 106 9.37 6.77 4.64
C LEU A 106 8.98 7.87 5.65
N LEU A 107 8.52 9.02 5.16
CA LEU A 107 8.31 10.21 6.00
C LEU A 107 6.95 10.23 6.71
N HIS A 108 5.91 9.63 6.13
CA HIS A 108 4.53 9.80 6.60
C HIS A 108 3.85 8.50 7.02
N LEU A 109 4.35 7.33 6.61
CA LEU A 109 3.73 6.03 6.91
C LEU A 109 4.59 5.17 7.84
N LYS A 110 5.32 5.83 8.75
CA LYS A 110 6.22 5.19 9.73
C LYS A 110 7.35 4.36 9.10
N GLY A 111 7.67 4.58 7.82
CA GLY A 111 8.74 3.86 7.14
C GLY A 111 10.12 4.10 7.75
N MET A 112 10.41 5.31 8.26
CA MET A 112 11.67 5.55 8.99
C MET A 112 11.79 4.72 10.27
N ALA A 113 10.69 4.47 10.98
CA ALA A 113 10.71 3.61 12.17
C ALA A 113 10.99 2.15 11.81
N LEU A 114 10.50 1.69 10.65
CA LEU A 114 10.83 0.37 10.10
C LEU A 114 12.31 0.27 9.75
N VAL A 115 12.88 1.27 9.07
CA VAL A 115 14.30 1.31 8.71
C VAL A 115 15.18 1.29 9.96
N GLN A 116 14.87 2.12 10.96
CA GLN A 116 15.64 2.14 12.22
C GLN A 116 15.58 0.79 12.93
N CYS A 117 14.39 0.18 13.01
CA CYS A 117 14.22 -1.13 13.63
C CYS A 117 15.09 -2.20 12.94
N ILE A 118 15.12 -2.21 11.60
CA ILE A 118 15.98 -3.13 10.83
C ILE A 118 17.46 -2.87 11.11
N GLN A 119 17.88 -1.60 11.19
CA GLN A 119 19.26 -1.24 11.50
C GLN A 119 19.66 -1.68 12.91
N ASP A 120 18.79 -1.48 13.90
CA ASP A 120 19.04 -1.87 15.29
C ASP A 120 19.17 -3.40 15.41
N MET A 121 18.25 -4.15 14.79
CA MET A 121 18.31 -5.62 14.73
C MET A 121 19.60 -6.10 14.05
N THR A 122 19.97 -5.49 12.93
CA THR A 122 21.19 -5.84 12.18
C THR A 122 22.45 -5.58 13.02
N ALA A 123 22.52 -4.44 13.72
CA ALA A 123 23.63 -4.09 14.59
C ALA A 123 23.73 -5.03 15.82
N ALA A 124 22.59 -5.54 16.30
CA ALA A 124 22.51 -6.54 17.36
C ALA A 124 22.84 -7.97 16.91
N GLY A 125 23.07 -8.19 15.60
CA GLY A 125 23.28 -9.53 15.03
C GLY A 125 22.02 -10.40 15.04
N GLU A 126 20.84 -9.79 15.16
CA GLU A 126 19.56 -10.49 15.13
C GLU A 126 19.19 -10.86 13.69
N GLU A 127 18.53 -12.00 13.52
CA GLU A 127 17.99 -12.38 12.23
C GLU A 127 16.80 -11.47 11.86
N VAL A 128 16.90 -10.78 10.72
CA VAL A 128 15.82 -9.92 10.22
C VAL A 128 14.90 -10.71 9.30
N ASN A 129 13.71 -11.06 9.80
CA ASN A 129 12.62 -11.65 9.03
C ASN A 129 11.26 -11.07 9.45
N LEU A 130 10.17 -11.42 8.77
CA LEU A 130 8.84 -10.84 9.05
C LEU A 130 8.35 -11.07 10.49
N THR A 131 8.75 -12.19 11.10
CA THR A 131 8.34 -12.56 12.47
C THR A 131 9.14 -11.76 13.48
N THR A 132 10.48 -11.76 13.37
CA THR A 132 11.37 -11.06 14.29
C THR A 132 11.21 -9.54 14.17
N LEU A 133 11.08 -9.02 12.95
CA LEU A 133 10.84 -7.60 12.71
C LEU A 133 9.52 -7.12 13.30
N ARG A 134 8.46 -7.94 13.19
CA ARG A 134 7.20 -7.65 13.85
C ARG A 134 7.40 -7.58 15.36
N GLN A 135 8.06 -8.55 15.97
CA GLN A 135 8.31 -8.56 17.41
C GLN A 135 9.08 -7.31 17.86
N ALA A 136 10.16 -6.97 17.15
CA ALA A 136 10.98 -5.78 17.42
C ALA A 136 10.16 -4.48 17.33
N LEU A 137 9.35 -4.31 16.28
CA LEU A 137 8.47 -3.13 16.14
C LEU A 137 7.45 -2.99 17.29
N HIS A 138 7.06 -4.09 17.95
CA HIS A 138 6.20 -4.04 19.12
C HIS A 138 6.97 -3.68 20.39
N SER A 139 8.19 -4.18 20.56
CA SER A 139 9.01 -3.93 21.76
C SER A 139 9.57 -2.50 21.79
N THR A 140 9.96 -1.92 20.65
CA THR A 140 10.49 -0.54 20.58
C THR A 140 9.46 0.53 21.00
N ARG A 141 8.15 0.24 20.91
CA ARG A 141 7.08 1.16 21.33
C ARG A 141 6.90 1.29 22.84
N VAL A 142 7.49 0.41 23.64
CA VAL A 142 7.34 0.41 25.11
C VAL A 142 8.47 1.20 25.79
N ALA A 143 9.52 1.58 25.05
CA ALA A 143 10.71 2.23 25.57
C ALA A 143 10.76 3.76 25.34
N ARG A 144 9.65 4.40 24.94
CA ARG A 144 9.52 5.86 24.78
C ARG A 144 8.26 6.38 25.44
#